data_AF-A0A9K3KA89-F1
#
_entry.id   AF-A0A9K3KA89-F1
#
_cell.length_a   1.000
_cell.length_b   1.000
_cell.length_c   1.000
_cell.angle_alpha   90.00
_cell.angle_beta   90.00
_cell.angle_gamma   90.00
#
_symmetry.space_group_name_H-M   'P 1'
#
loop_
_entity.id
_entity.type
_entity.pdbx_description
1 polymer ?
#
loop_
_entity_poly.entity_id
_entity_poly.type
_entity_poly.pdbx_seq_one_letter_code
_entity_poly.pdbx_strand_id
1 'polypeptide(L)'
;MTSNSSSSKRLVRRRHLLFGMISIAMTLYLMFLWMMTTTTTTNHYHHVHSDDDSHPTTTKTQQQQLLPLFVKSDFVTQQQQQRNKKRNHKNNNSTFATDRNNKNSGTDTVATTTTAAATTATSSPTFVTVSTPPQTEPPAFLHYQLYQKHRPYNITFGPYTKCRLGITYNKRGKKPIERVALPTYLQEIMDVTTYIQTNLKILSVGDSVGIQVHQVLEEAIGGVWNDTRRTVYHNAWGDHESVSVLTVNETVVAAFRMTGLLLPSGKDRPPPNAGPNLKTGAGGWNPQHVQQLLQHEYTVAATTPTTTRRIERFDVMLFRIPHGWLTLDTITRHNLHEAVLLAHDLFGVNIVVLQTLFFNNNVRTMDDLDQFHQTNDMIRRFVKEWNHSTVTILLLDFGRWVDRLVHWNAQHMLQMDVVRDANYTLQRLGCFKKFPPSLAVACATLENRTDCTCVRNRLSIDGMHWCMESMGGRILAATACLIQCSLLSQRQYHQHHHHHQSCEQRCNDDFMSLKPASTIIESYHKNNHSSLTPLIVRG
;
A
#
# COMPACT_ATOMS: atom_id res chain seq x y z
N MET A 1 -40.47 20.52 63.15
CA MET A 1 -39.99 21.67 62.35
C MET A 1 -39.04 21.17 61.27
N THR A 2 -39.53 20.86 60.07
CA THR A 2 -38.68 20.61 58.88
C THR A 2 -39.48 21.00 57.63
N SER A 3 -39.15 22.17 57.08
CA SER A 3 -39.56 22.59 55.75
C SER A 3 -38.38 23.23 55.03
N ASN A 4 -38.40 23.19 53.70
CA ASN A 4 -37.52 23.85 52.72
C ASN A 4 -36.27 23.09 52.23
N SER A 5 -36.45 22.28 51.18
CA SER A 5 -35.38 21.74 50.32
C SER A 5 -35.74 21.72 48.82
N SER A 6 -36.83 22.36 48.39
CA SER A 6 -37.29 22.31 46.99
C SER A 6 -36.82 23.49 46.12
N SER A 7 -36.40 24.62 46.70
CA SER A 7 -36.02 25.82 45.92
C SER A 7 -34.62 25.76 45.29
N SER A 8 -33.67 25.03 45.88
CA SER A 8 -32.29 25.00 45.38
C SER A 8 -32.15 24.26 44.04
N LYS A 9 -32.93 23.18 43.83
CA LYS A 9 -32.87 22.37 42.60
C LYS A 9 -33.45 23.08 41.37
N ARG A 10 -34.39 24.03 41.55
CA ARG A 10 -34.95 24.81 40.43
C ARG A 10 -33.98 25.88 39.92
N LEU A 11 -33.13 26.43 40.79
CA LEU A 11 -32.18 27.49 40.42
C LEU A 11 -31.02 26.94 39.57
N VAL A 12 -30.51 25.75 39.90
CA VAL A 12 -29.44 25.08 39.13
C VAL A 12 -29.91 24.72 37.73
N ARG A 13 -31.15 24.24 37.58
CA ARG A 13 -31.70 23.86 36.28
C ARG A 13 -31.93 25.06 35.35
N ARG A 14 -32.29 26.22 35.89
CA ARG A 14 -32.42 27.47 35.12
C ARG A 14 -31.06 28.01 34.66
N ARG A 15 -30.00 27.87 35.47
CA ARG A 15 -28.64 28.26 35.06
C ARG A 15 -28.13 27.44 33.87
N HIS A 16 -28.31 26.12 33.87
CA HIS A 16 -27.88 25.29 32.73
C HIS A 16 -28.64 25.59 31.42
N LEU A 17 -29.94 25.89 31.50
CA LEU A 17 -30.73 26.30 30.34
C LEU A 17 -30.26 27.66 29.79
N LEU A 18 -29.92 28.61 30.66
CA LEU A 18 -29.41 29.92 30.25
C LEU A 18 -28.03 29.82 29.58
N PHE A 19 -27.12 29.00 30.13
CA PHE A 19 -25.81 28.75 29.52
C PHE A 19 -25.91 28.06 28.15
N GLY A 20 -26.85 27.11 27.99
CA GLY A 20 -27.11 26.47 26.69
C GLY A 20 -27.62 27.46 25.64
N MET A 21 -28.53 28.35 26.01
CA MET A 21 -29.08 29.36 25.10
C MET A 21 -28.02 30.39 24.67
N ILE A 22 -27.14 30.82 25.59
CA ILE A 22 -26.03 31.75 25.28
C ILE A 22 -25.03 31.10 24.32
N SER A 23 -24.70 29.83 24.50
CA SER A 23 -23.77 29.10 23.62
C SER A 23 -24.31 28.96 22.20
N ILE A 24 -25.61 28.69 22.04
CA ILE A 24 -26.27 28.62 20.72
C ILE A 24 -26.29 30.00 20.06
N ALA A 25 -26.63 31.06 20.81
CA ALA A 25 -26.64 32.43 20.29
C ALA A 25 -25.24 32.89 19.83
N MET A 26 -24.18 32.58 20.59
CA MET A 26 -22.81 32.90 20.18
C MET A 26 -22.38 32.17 18.91
N THR A 27 -22.78 30.89 18.77
CA THR A 27 -22.45 30.09 17.58
C THR A 27 -23.13 30.66 16.33
N LEU A 28 -24.41 31.03 16.44
CA LEU A 28 -25.16 31.66 15.35
C LEU A 28 -24.60 33.05 14.99
N TYR A 29 -24.19 33.84 15.98
CA TYR A 29 -23.56 35.15 15.76
C TYR A 29 -22.21 35.02 15.03
N LEU A 30 -21.39 34.02 15.37
CA LEU A 30 -20.13 33.75 14.68
C LEU A 30 -20.33 33.26 13.25
N MET A 31 -21.35 32.41 12.99
CA MET A 31 -21.70 32.02 11.61
C MET A 31 -22.20 33.21 10.78
N PHE A 32 -22.97 34.12 11.39
CA PHE A 32 -23.43 35.34 10.73
C PHE A 32 -22.26 36.29 10.39
N LEU A 33 -21.30 36.47 11.31
CA LEU A 33 -20.08 37.24 11.05
C LEU A 33 -19.23 36.63 9.93
N TRP A 34 -19.12 35.30 9.87
CA TRP A 34 -18.39 34.60 8.81
C TRP A 34 -19.07 34.71 7.43
N MET A 35 -20.40 34.71 7.38
CA MET A 35 -21.15 34.98 6.14
C MET A 35 -21.01 36.44 5.67
N MET A 36 -20.88 37.39 6.60
CA MET A 36 -20.68 38.81 6.27
C MET A 36 -19.27 39.12 5.77
N THR A 37 -18.25 38.33 6.13
CA THR A 37 -16.87 38.56 5.67
C THR A 37 -16.53 37.92 4.33
N THR A 38 -17.42 37.08 3.77
CA THR A 38 -17.17 36.34 2.52
C THR A 38 -17.80 36.94 1.26
N THR A 39 -18.34 38.17 1.35
CA THR A 39 -19.02 38.85 0.23
C THR A 39 -18.34 40.15 -0.19
N THR A 40 -17.02 40.16 -0.42
CA THR A 40 -16.36 41.21 -1.22
C THR A 40 -14.99 40.73 -1.76
N THR A 41 -14.97 40.17 -2.96
CA THR A 41 -13.83 40.24 -3.90
C THR A 41 -14.32 39.93 -5.31
N THR A 42 -14.77 40.96 -6.01
CA THR A 42 -14.94 40.96 -7.48
C THR A 42 -13.68 41.51 -8.15
N ASN A 43 -13.24 40.78 -9.18
CA ASN A 43 -12.67 41.22 -10.46
C ASN A 43 -11.72 42.43 -10.50
N HIS A 44 -10.45 42.18 -10.84
CA HIS A 44 -9.67 43.02 -11.75
C HIS A 44 -8.43 42.28 -12.29
N TYR A 45 -7.92 42.75 -13.44
CA TYR A 45 -6.78 42.29 -14.28
C TYR A 45 -7.12 41.35 -15.43
N HIS A 46 -6.66 41.57 -16.68
CA HIS A 46 -6.18 42.75 -17.42
C HIS A 46 -6.09 42.28 -18.88
N HIS A 47 -6.52 43.12 -19.81
CA HIS A 47 -6.26 42.96 -21.24
C HIS A 47 -4.76 43.14 -21.51
N VAL A 48 -4.17 42.26 -22.31
CA VAL A 48 -2.90 42.50 -23.02
C VAL A 48 -3.10 42.16 -24.49
N HIS A 49 -2.84 43.16 -25.33
CA HIS A 49 -2.68 43.06 -26.78
C HIS A 49 -1.30 42.51 -27.10
N SER A 50 -1.19 41.65 -28.12
CA SER A 50 -0.03 41.57 -29.02
C SER A 50 -0.37 40.73 -30.25
N ASP A 51 -0.60 41.46 -31.35
CA ASP A 51 -0.13 41.31 -32.73
C ASP A 51 -0.06 39.97 -33.47
N ASP A 52 -0.44 40.12 -34.74
CA ASP A 52 -0.36 39.25 -35.91
C ASP A 52 1.01 38.57 -36.13
N ASP A 53 0.97 37.32 -36.62
CA ASP A 53 1.61 37.01 -37.91
C ASP A 53 1.27 35.59 -38.43
N SER A 54 0.78 35.58 -39.68
CA SER A 54 0.93 34.59 -40.75
C SER A 54 0.75 33.06 -40.52
N HIS A 55 -0.29 32.55 -41.18
CA HIS A 55 -0.49 31.20 -41.74
C HIS A 55 0.74 30.59 -42.49
N PRO A 56 0.85 29.25 -42.70
CA PRO A 56 -0.17 28.48 -43.43
C PRO A 56 -0.50 27.03 -42.99
N THR A 57 -1.67 26.66 -43.51
CA THR A 57 -2.44 25.42 -43.57
C THR A 57 -1.72 24.14 -44.01
N THR A 58 -2.14 23.01 -43.42
CA THR A 58 -2.48 21.67 -43.98
C THR A 58 -2.49 20.68 -42.79
N THR A 59 -3.38 19.70 -42.57
CA THR A 59 -4.31 18.94 -43.41
C THR A 59 -5.39 18.34 -42.48
N LYS A 60 -6.64 18.28 -42.98
CA LYS A 60 -7.78 17.64 -42.32
C LYS A 60 -7.70 16.11 -42.46
N THR A 61 -7.96 15.36 -41.38
CA THR A 61 -8.58 14.03 -41.50
C THR A 61 -9.57 13.76 -40.36
N GLN A 62 -10.83 13.66 -40.80
CA GLN A 62 -12.05 13.10 -40.21
C GLN A 62 -11.95 12.36 -38.86
N GLN A 63 -12.71 12.86 -37.87
CA GLN A 63 -13.21 12.06 -36.76
C GLN A 63 -14.74 11.95 -36.92
N GLN A 64 -15.22 10.74 -37.21
CA GLN A 64 -16.64 10.42 -37.32
C GLN A 64 -17.29 10.47 -35.94
N GLN A 65 -18.33 11.30 -35.86
CA GLN A 65 -19.32 11.34 -34.80
C GLN A 65 -20.28 10.15 -34.96
N LEU A 66 -20.48 9.38 -33.88
CA LEU A 66 -21.70 8.60 -33.68
C LEU A 66 -22.15 8.77 -32.22
N LEU A 67 -23.07 9.72 -32.02
CA LEU A 67 -23.91 9.88 -30.84
C LEU A 67 -25.34 9.52 -31.27
N PRO A 68 -26.04 8.62 -30.58
CA PRO A 68 -27.50 8.63 -30.60
C PRO A 68 -28.04 9.47 -29.42
N LEU A 69 -28.89 10.40 -29.81
CA LEU A 69 -29.84 11.15 -29.01
C LEU A 69 -30.58 10.27 -28.01
N PHE A 70 -30.60 10.66 -26.73
CA PHE A 70 -31.55 10.13 -25.74
C PHE A 70 -32.66 11.13 -25.45
N VAL A 71 -33.87 10.62 -25.62
CA VAL A 71 -35.16 11.20 -25.26
C VAL A 71 -35.25 11.32 -23.74
N LYS A 72 -35.64 12.50 -23.25
CA LYS A 72 -36.04 12.75 -21.85
C LYS A 72 -37.41 12.10 -21.61
N SER A 73 -37.52 11.30 -20.57
CA SER A 73 -38.80 11.02 -19.92
C SER A 73 -38.61 11.08 -18.40
N ASP A 74 -39.29 12.04 -17.80
CA ASP A 74 -39.44 12.24 -16.37
C ASP A 74 -40.07 11.00 -15.71
N PHE A 75 -39.60 10.60 -14.52
CA PHE A 75 -40.52 10.00 -13.55
C PHE A 75 -40.08 10.23 -12.10
N VAL A 76 -41.09 10.63 -11.33
CA VAL A 76 -41.12 11.13 -9.97
C VAL A 76 -41.42 9.99 -8.99
N THR A 77 -40.65 9.95 -7.91
CA THR A 77 -40.98 9.57 -6.52
C THR A 77 -41.67 8.23 -6.21
N GLN A 78 -40.96 7.34 -5.52
CA GLN A 78 -41.53 6.51 -4.45
C GLN A 78 -40.49 6.25 -3.35
N GLN A 79 -40.52 7.06 -2.28
CA GLN A 79 -39.75 6.81 -1.05
C GLN A 79 -40.64 6.99 0.17
N GLN A 80 -41.55 6.04 0.43
CA GLN A 80 -42.33 6.06 1.67
C GLN A 80 -42.88 4.70 2.08
N GLN A 81 -42.02 3.71 2.39
CA GLN A 81 -42.55 2.45 2.94
C GLN A 81 -41.63 1.56 3.79
N GLN A 82 -40.72 2.08 4.63
CA GLN A 82 -40.10 1.24 5.69
C GLN A 82 -39.94 1.97 7.02
N ARG A 83 -41.07 2.21 7.70
CA ARG A 83 -41.14 2.31 9.16
C ARG A 83 -42.21 1.32 9.63
N ASN A 84 -41.77 0.18 10.18
CA ASN A 84 -42.44 -0.64 11.22
C ASN A 84 -42.03 -2.11 11.11
N LYS A 85 -41.00 -2.51 11.86
CA LYS A 85 -41.04 -3.78 12.60
C LYS A 85 -40.06 -3.73 13.79
N LYS A 86 -40.66 -3.43 14.94
CA LYS A 86 -40.11 -3.51 16.29
C LYS A 86 -39.89 -4.98 16.67
N ARG A 87 -38.84 -5.19 17.48
CA ARG A 87 -38.79 -5.99 18.73
C ARG A 87 -39.56 -7.32 18.76
N ASN A 88 -38.83 -8.44 18.91
CA ASN A 88 -38.85 -9.29 20.12
C ASN A 88 -38.13 -10.64 19.89
N HIS A 89 -37.09 -10.91 20.68
CA HIS A 89 -36.76 -12.19 21.36
C HIS A 89 -35.36 -12.02 21.99
N LYS A 90 -35.25 -11.74 23.30
CA LYS A 90 -35.36 -12.62 24.48
C LYS A 90 -34.40 -13.82 24.46
N ASN A 91 -33.43 -13.72 25.38
CA ASN A 91 -32.78 -14.74 26.20
C ASN A 91 -32.26 -16.01 25.52
N ASN A 92 -30.94 -16.22 25.65
CA ASN A 92 -30.42 -17.51 26.11
C ASN A 92 -29.13 -17.31 26.92
N ASN A 93 -29.15 -17.87 28.12
CA ASN A 93 -28.01 -18.06 29.01
C ASN A 93 -27.01 -19.02 28.36
N SER A 94 -25.72 -18.69 28.46
CA SER A 94 -24.67 -19.71 28.40
C SER A 94 -23.66 -19.45 29.51
N THR A 95 -23.78 -20.24 30.56
CA THR A 95 -22.73 -20.58 31.52
C THR A 95 -21.50 -21.07 30.75
N PHE A 96 -20.35 -20.45 30.97
CA PHE A 96 -19.06 -21.01 30.57
C PHE A 96 -18.16 -21.13 31.79
N ALA A 97 -17.69 -22.36 31.98
CA ALA A 97 -16.80 -22.78 33.04
C ALA A 97 -15.46 -22.03 32.95
N THR A 98 -15.01 -21.56 34.11
CA THR A 98 -13.65 -21.10 34.34
C THR A 98 -12.77 -22.32 34.63
N ASP A 99 -11.91 -22.70 33.69
CA ASP A 99 -10.77 -23.55 34.01
C ASP A 99 -9.61 -22.68 34.51
N ARG A 100 -9.34 -22.86 35.80
CA ARG A 100 -8.10 -22.50 36.48
C ARG A 100 -7.12 -23.65 36.30
N ASN A 101 -5.88 -23.34 35.93
CA ASN A 101 -4.59 -23.96 36.29
C ASN A 101 -3.59 -23.45 35.23
N ASN A 102 -2.35 -23.07 35.50
CA ASN A 102 -1.49 -23.41 36.61
C ASN A 102 -0.46 -22.27 36.81
N LYS A 103 -0.11 -22.03 38.07
CA LYS A 103 0.98 -21.14 38.50
C LYS A 103 2.31 -21.79 38.12
N ASN A 104 3.24 -20.99 37.59
CA ASN A 104 4.66 -21.20 37.84
C ASN A 104 5.31 -19.83 38.07
N SER A 105 5.58 -19.58 39.34
CA SER A 105 6.39 -18.48 39.86
C SER A 105 7.86 -18.80 39.65
N GLY A 106 8.51 -18.10 38.73
CA GLY A 106 9.96 -17.98 38.65
C GLY A 106 10.40 -16.73 39.42
N THR A 107 11.33 -16.92 40.32
CA THR A 107 11.92 -15.95 41.25
C THR A 107 12.70 -14.84 40.53
N ASP A 108 12.31 -13.59 40.78
CA ASP A 108 13.09 -12.40 40.41
C ASP A 108 14.24 -12.21 41.41
N THR A 109 15.47 -12.36 40.93
CA THR A 109 16.68 -11.98 41.65
C THR A 109 16.90 -10.48 41.44
N VAL A 110 16.72 -9.70 42.50
CA VAL A 110 17.01 -8.27 42.55
C VAL A 110 18.53 -8.07 42.46
N ALA A 111 19.01 -7.52 41.35
CA ALA A 111 20.37 -7.02 41.22
C ALA A 111 20.40 -5.51 41.50
N THR A 112 21.04 -5.16 42.61
CA THR A 112 21.33 -3.79 43.06
C THR A 112 22.15 -3.06 41.99
N THR A 113 21.61 -1.97 41.43
CA THR A 113 22.36 -1.08 40.52
C THR A 113 23.01 0.02 41.34
N THR A 114 24.34 0.01 41.36
CA THR A 114 25.19 1.06 41.90
C THR A 114 25.13 2.29 40.99
N THR A 115 24.79 3.44 41.56
CA THR A 115 24.91 4.76 40.94
C THR A 115 26.37 5.07 40.61
N ALA A 116 26.69 5.17 39.32
CA ALA A 116 27.95 5.74 38.83
C ALA A 116 27.70 7.13 38.23
N ALA A 117 28.58 8.05 38.59
CA ALA A 117 28.53 9.47 38.33
C ALA A 117 28.49 9.82 36.83
N ALA A 118 27.73 10.88 36.52
CA ALA A 118 27.71 11.50 35.21
C ALA A 118 29.02 12.25 34.94
N THR A 119 29.83 11.72 34.03
CA THR A 119 30.95 12.45 33.43
C THR A 119 30.49 12.97 32.08
N THR A 120 30.32 14.29 31.97
CA THR A 120 30.05 15.03 30.75
C THR A 120 31.24 14.90 29.81
N ALA A 121 31.17 13.96 28.85
CA ALA A 121 32.13 13.85 27.76
C ALA A 121 31.60 14.65 26.56
N THR A 122 32.24 15.79 26.30
CA THR A 122 32.08 16.59 25.09
C THR A 122 32.68 15.81 23.92
N SER A 123 31.86 15.09 23.16
CA SER A 123 32.31 14.40 21.94
C SER A 123 32.34 15.36 20.75
N SER A 124 33.54 15.75 20.35
CA SER A 124 33.79 16.32 19.02
C SER A 124 33.41 15.30 17.94
N PRO A 125 32.88 15.73 16.78
CA PRO A 125 32.50 14.83 15.71
C PRO A 125 33.75 14.19 15.10
N THR A 126 33.98 12.92 15.42
CA THR A 126 34.98 12.10 14.76
C THR A 126 34.53 11.91 13.31
N PHE A 127 35.20 12.57 12.37
CA PHE A 127 35.03 12.29 10.95
C PHE A 127 35.41 10.83 10.70
N VAL A 128 34.41 10.02 10.38
CA VAL A 128 34.59 8.65 9.89
C VAL A 128 35.28 8.78 8.53
N THR A 129 36.59 8.53 8.49
CA THR A 129 37.33 8.32 7.25
C THR A 129 36.69 7.12 6.54
N VAL A 130 35.96 7.40 5.46
CA VAL A 130 35.39 6.39 4.57
C VAL A 130 36.56 5.64 3.94
N SER A 131 36.87 4.46 4.46
CA SER A 131 37.87 3.58 3.86
C SER A 131 37.42 3.26 2.44
N THR A 132 38.27 3.55 1.45
CA THR A 132 38.08 3.15 0.05
C THR A 132 37.68 1.68 0.00
N PRO A 133 36.53 1.33 -0.60
CA PRO A 133 36.01 -0.03 -0.55
C PRO A 133 37.04 -1.02 -1.13
N PRO A 134 37.34 -2.12 -0.42
CA PRO A 134 38.25 -3.14 -0.92
C PRO A 134 37.69 -3.74 -2.22
N GLN A 135 38.63 -4.24 -3.03
CA GLN A 135 38.47 -4.71 -4.40
C GLN A 135 37.12 -5.37 -4.76
N THR A 136 36.49 -4.77 -5.78
CA THR A 136 35.58 -5.36 -6.77
C THR A 136 34.40 -6.18 -6.24
N GLU A 137 33.42 -5.52 -5.63
CA GLU A 137 32.06 -6.10 -5.63
C GLU A 137 31.60 -6.29 -7.08
N PRO A 138 30.97 -7.44 -7.42
CA PRO A 138 30.44 -7.64 -8.77
C PRO A 138 29.41 -6.54 -9.07
N PRO A 139 29.32 -6.08 -10.33
CA PRO A 139 28.37 -5.04 -10.69
C PRO A 139 26.95 -5.49 -10.35
N ALA A 140 26.15 -4.56 -9.82
CA ALA A 140 24.74 -4.80 -9.55
C ALA A 140 24.03 -5.30 -10.83
N PHE A 141 23.29 -6.40 -10.70
CA PHE A 141 22.52 -6.98 -11.79
C PHE A 141 21.16 -7.45 -11.31
N LEU A 142 20.20 -7.41 -12.22
CA LEU A 142 18.90 -8.02 -12.06
C LEU A 142 18.51 -8.66 -13.39
N HIS A 143 18.25 -9.96 -13.35
CA HIS A 143 17.58 -10.70 -14.41
C HIS A 143 16.28 -11.23 -13.86
N TYR A 144 15.22 -11.20 -14.67
CA TYR A 144 13.95 -11.82 -14.31
C TYR A 144 13.43 -12.58 -15.51
N GLN A 145 12.72 -13.68 -15.26
CA GLN A 145 12.15 -14.54 -16.28
C GLN A 145 10.64 -14.63 -16.08
N LEU A 146 9.91 -14.59 -17.18
CA LEU A 146 8.45 -14.69 -17.18
C LEU A 146 8.04 -16.07 -17.68
N TYR A 147 7.10 -16.68 -16.99
CA TYR A 147 6.47 -17.92 -17.40
C TYR A 147 4.97 -17.73 -17.40
N GLN A 148 4.28 -18.36 -18.35
CA GLN A 148 2.86 -18.64 -18.15
C GLN A 148 2.75 -19.56 -16.92
N LYS A 149 1.68 -19.45 -16.13
CA LYS A 149 1.51 -20.05 -14.79
C LYS A 149 1.67 -21.58 -14.64
N HIS A 150 2.10 -22.32 -15.67
CA HIS A 150 2.45 -23.74 -15.57
C HIS A 150 3.52 -24.03 -14.49
N ARG A 151 4.25 -23.00 -14.04
CA ARG A 151 5.01 -23.01 -12.78
C ARG A 151 4.39 -21.99 -11.82
N PRO A 152 3.32 -22.31 -11.10
CA PRO A 152 2.78 -21.38 -10.13
C PRO A 152 3.80 -21.21 -9.01
N TYR A 153 3.73 -20.07 -8.33
CA TYR A 153 4.29 -19.98 -7.00
C TYR A 153 3.78 -21.18 -6.17
N ASN A 154 4.68 -21.87 -5.49
CA ASN A 154 4.38 -22.76 -4.36
C ASN A 154 3.64 -22.03 -3.23
N ILE A 155 3.61 -20.69 -3.27
CA ILE A 155 2.82 -19.82 -2.40
C ILE A 155 3.19 -20.17 -0.99
N THR A 156 4.47 -19.98 -0.69
CA THR A 156 5.00 -20.15 0.66
C THR A 156 4.69 -18.89 1.48
N PHE A 157 3.45 -18.43 1.36
CA PHE A 157 2.90 -17.38 2.20
C PHE A 157 2.64 -17.92 3.59
N GLY A 158 2.71 -17.04 4.59
CA GLY A 158 2.04 -17.27 5.85
C GLY A 158 0.57 -17.66 5.60
N PRO A 159 -0.03 -18.54 6.40
CA PRO A 159 -1.39 -19.06 6.14
C PRO A 159 -2.46 -17.96 6.05
N TYR A 160 -2.17 -16.77 6.59
CA TYR A 160 -3.06 -15.61 6.62
C TYR A 160 -3.10 -14.78 5.34
N THR A 161 -2.15 -14.96 4.42
CA THR A 161 -2.06 -14.19 3.17
C THR A 161 -2.45 -15.03 1.95
N LYS A 162 -2.88 -16.29 2.16
CA LYS A 162 -3.30 -17.20 1.09
C LYS A 162 -4.75 -17.00 0.64
N CYS A 163 -4.98 -16.94 -0.67
CA CYS A 163 -6.28 -17.03 -1.33
C CYS A 163 -6.58 -18.46 -1.80
N ARG A 164 -6.97 -19.32 -0.86
CA ARG A 164 -7.39 -20.70 -1.16
C ARG A 164 -8.71 -20.71 -1.96
N LEU A 165 -8.78 -21.56 -2.98
CA LEU A 165 -10.00 -21.86 -3.71
C LEU A 165 -10.93 -22.76 -2.88
N GLY A 166 -12.21 -22.74 -3.20
CA GLY A 166 -13.24 -23.52 -2.51
C GLY A 166 -13.71 -22.85 -1.22
N ILE A 167 -14.22 -23.66 -0.30
CA ILE A 167 -14.79 -23.17 0.96
C ILE A 167 -13.68 -23.09 2.02
N THR A 168 -13.49 -21.87 2.52
CA THR A 168 -12.65 -21.61 3.71
C THR A 168 -13.53 -21.12 4.85
N TYR A 169 -13.03 -21.15 6.08
CA TYR A 169 -13.74 -20.58 7.22
C TYR A 169 -12.99 -19.36 7.74
N ASN A 170 -13.73 -18.34 8.20
CA ASN A 170 -13.10 -17.19 8.86
C ASN A 170 -12.29 -17.63 10.10
N LYS A 171 -11.46 -16.75 10.67
CA LYS A 171 -10.64 -17.03 11.86
C LYS A 171 -11.42 -17.59 13.07
N ARG A 172 -12.76 -17.47 13.09
CA ARG A 172 -13.63 -17.98 14.16
C ARG A 172 -14.28 -19.33 13.81
N GLY A 173 -14.00 -19.90 12.63
CA GLY A 173 -14.59 -21.14 12.15
C GLY A 173 -16.09 -21.06 11.81
N LYS A 174 -16.70 -19.86 11.85
CA LYS A 174 -18.17 -19.72 11.96
C LYS A 174 -18.88 -19.40 10.66
N LYS A 175 -18.16 -18.94 9.63
CA LYS A 175 -18.79 -18.56 8.35
C LYS A 175 -17.95 -19.09 7.19
N PRO A 176 -18.55 -19.93 6.31
CA PRO A 176 -17.89 -20.33 5.09
C PRO A 176 -17.69 -19.11 4.19
N ILE A 177 -16.53 -19.05 3.56
CA ILE A 177 -16.15 -18.10 2.52
C ILE A 177 -15.79 -18.98 1.33
N GLU A 178 -16.72 -19.06 0.39
CA GLU A 178 -16.48 -19.70 -0.89
C GLU A 178 -15.67 -18.77 -1.78
N ARG A 179 -14.64 -19.31 -2.45
CA ARG A 179 -13.82 -18.59 -3.41
C ARG A 179 -13.71 -19.38 -4.70
N VAL A 180 -14.04 -18.72 -5.81
CA VAL A 180 -13.95 -19.31 -7.14
C VAL A 180 -12.67 -18.86 -7.86
N ALA A 181 -12.27 -19.62 -8.87
CA ALA A 181 -11.21 -19.20 -9.78
C ALA A 181 -11.61 -17.92 -10.52
N LEU A 182 -10.62 -17.19 -11.03
CA LEU A 182 -10.88 -16.09 -11.96
C LEU A 182 -11.51 -16.66 -13.24
N PRO A 183 -12.38 -15.92 -13.95
CA PRO A 183 -12.81 -16.33 -15.29
C PRO A 183 -11.60 -16.40 -16.23
N THR A 184 -11.68 -17.24 -17.28
CA THR A 184 -10.57 -17.52 -18.21
C THR A 184 -9.90 -16.24 -18.72
N TYR A 185 -10.66 -15.22 -19.11
CA TYR A 185 -10.11 -13.95 -19.57
C TYR A 185 -9.24 -13.23 -18.52
N LEU A 186 -9.66 -13.21 -17.25
CA LEU A 186 -8.82 -12.64 -16.19
C LEU A 186 -7.64 -13.53 -15.85
N GLN A 187 -7.77 -14.86 -15.99
CA GLN A 187 -6.62 -15.76 -15.89
C GLN A 187 -5.60 -15.42 -16.97
N GLU A 188 -6.02 -15.22 -18.22
CA GLU A 188 -5.13 -14.81 -19.31
C GLU A 188 -4.41 -13.49 -19.03
N ILE A 189 -5.00 -12.56 -18.26
CA ILE A 189 -4.36 -11.30 -17.84
C ILE A 189 -3.39 -11.50 -16.67
N MET A 190 -3.67 -12.47 -15.79
CA MET A 190 -3.01 -12.66 -14.49
C MET A 190 -2.01 -13.81 -14.46
N ASP A 191 -2.04 -14.72 -15.43
CA ASP A 191 -1.27 -15.96 -15.43
C ASP A 191 0.19 -15.75 -15.88
N VAL A 192 0.86 -14.84 -15.17
CA VAL A 192 2.30 -14.60 -15.24
C VAL A 192 2.91 -15.03 -13.91
N THR A 193 3.90 -15.91 -13.97
CA THR A 193 4.85 -16.15 -12.87
C THR A 193 6.17 -15.46 -13.22
N THR A 194 6.78 -14.81 -12.22
CA THR A 194 8.06 -14.13 -12.36
C THR A 194 9.10 -14.74 -11.44
N TYR A 195 10.24 -15.12 -11.99
CA TYR A 195 11.42 -15.51 -11.23
C TYR A 195 12.48 -14.42 -11.36
N ILE A 196 13.18 -14.14 -10.28
CA ILE A 196 14.17 -13.08 -10.20
C ILE A 196 15.51 -13.68 -9.77
N GLN A 197 16.55 -13.40 -10.53
CA GLN A 197 17.94 -13.69 -10.18
C GLN A 197 18.71 -12.37 -10.10
N THR A 198 19.33 -12.11 -8.97
CA THR A 198 19.97 -10.81 -8.70
C THR A 198 21.04 -10.94 -7.62
N ASN A 199 21.93 -9.95 -7.51
CA ASN A 199 22.79 -9.77 -6.34
C ASN A 199 22.38 -8.55 -5.50
N LEU A 200 21.22 -7.97 -5.78
CA LEU A 200 20.72 -6.80 -5.07
C LEU A 200 20.28 -7.14 -3.64
N LYS A 201 20.41 -6.13 -2.78
CA LYS A 201 19.82 -6.04 -1.45
C LYS A 201 18.52 -5.23 -1.55
N ILE A 202 17.37 -5.89 -1.49
CA ILE A 202 16.04 -5.28 -1.70
C ILE A 202 15.28 -5.19 -0.37
N LEU A 203 14.87 -3.98 0.00
CA LEU A 203 14.07 -3.71 1.20
C LEU A 203 12.61 -3.42 0.81
N SER A 204 11.66 -4.23 1.29
CA SER A 204 10.23 -3.95 1.14
C SER A 204 9.68 -3.24 2.37
N VAL A 205 9.12 -2.04 2.18
CA VAL A 205 8.55 -1.20 3.25
C VAL A 205 7.06 -0.96 3.02
N GLY A 206 6.23 -1.23 4.04
CA GLY A 206 4.79 -0.92 4.00
C GLY A 206 3.97 -1.67 5.05
N ASP A 207 2.65 -1.62 5.00
CA ASP A 207 1.76 -2.36 5.91
C ASP A 207 1.51 -3.81 5.41
N SER A 208 0.38 -4.42 5.79
CA SER A 208 0.15 -5.86 5.55
C SER A 208 0.22 -6.28 4.09
N VAL A 209 -0.21 -5.45 3.15
CA VAL A 209 -0.07 -5.74 1.71
C VAL A 209 1.38 -5.53 1.23
N GLY A 210 2.15 -4.64 1.86
CA GLY A 210 3.59 -4.52 1.57
C GLY A 210 4.31 -5.81 1.95
N ILE A 211 3.91 -6.41 3.08
CA ILE A 211 4.36 -7.75 3.48
C ILE A 211 3.88 -8.84 2.50
N GLN A 212 2.67 -8.76 1.95
CA GLN A 212 2.24 -9.70 0.90
C GLN A 212 3.14 -9.62 -0.35
N VAL A 213 3.53 -8.40 -0.75
CA VAL A 213 4.48 -8.19 -1.87
C VAL A 213 5.87 -8.74 -1.52
N HIS A 214 6.35 -8.49 -0.29
CA HIS A 214 7.62 -9.03 0.18
C HIS A 214 7.65 -10.56 0.14
N GLN A 215 6.61 -11.23 0.64
CA GLN A 215 6.58 -12.69 0.64
C GLN A 215 6.58 -13.28 -0.77
N VAL A 216 5.92 -12.63 -1.74
CA VAL A 216 5.96 -13.12 -3.12
C VAL A 216 7.31 -12.86 -3.76
N LEU A 217 7.99 -11.77 -3.36
CA LEU A 217 9.36 -11.48 -3.77
C LEU A 217 10.35 -12.53 -3.24
N GLU A 218 10.25 -12.91 -1.96
CA GLU A 218 11.03 -14.01 -1.36
C GLU A 218 10.90 -15.28 -2.20
N GLU A 219 9.69 -15.61 -2.63
CA GLU A 219 9.45 -16.79 -3.44
C GLU A 219 10.00 -16.66 -4.87
N ALA A 220 9.86 -15.50 -5.50
CA ALA A 220 10.38 -15.24 -6.84
C ALA A 220 11.90 -15.35 -6.93
N ILE A 221 12.63 -15.12 -5.83
CA ILE A 221 14.08 -15.31 -5.75
C ILE A 221 14.49 -16.73 -5.35
N GLY A 222 13.55 -17.67 -5.23
CA GLY A 222 13.81 -19.05 -4.83
C GLY A 222 13.88 -19.28 -3.31
N GLY A 223 13.31 -18.37 -2.53
CA GLY A 223 13.03 -18.56 -1.10
C GLY A 223 11.82 -19.45 -0.85
N VAL A 224 11.73 -19.97 0.37
CA VAL A 224 10.53 -20.63 0.90
C VAL A 224 10.14 -20.03 2.27
N TRP A 225 8.88 -20.16 2.70
CA TRP A 225 8.40 -19.56 3.96
C TRP A 225 9.22 -19.99 5.18
N ASN A 226 9.43 -21.30 5.28
CA ASN A 226 10.11 -21.98 6.39
C ASN A 226 11.60 -22.17 6.07
N ASP A 227 12.17 -21.22 5.33
CA ASP A 227 13.56 -21.30 4.97
C ASP A 227 14.43 -21.07 6.20
N THR A 228 15.37 -21.97 6.46
CA THR A 228 16.36 -21.78 7.52
C THR A 228 17.28 -20.58 7.24
N ARG A 229 17.30 -20.10 5.99
CA ARG A 229 17.99 -18.87 5.57
C ARG A 229 17.25 -17.58 5.99
N ARG A 230 16.08 -17.71 6.61
CA ARG A 230 15.24 -16.58 7.01
C ARG A 230 15.41 -16.26 8.48
N THR A 231 15.63 -14.99 8.78
CA THR A 231 15.70 -14.45 10.14
C THR A 231 14.56 -13.48 10.38
N VAL A 232 13.75 -13.73 11.40
CA VAL A 232 12.67 -12.83 11.84
C VAL A 232 13.09 -12.12 13.10
N TYR A 233 13.26 -10.80 13.03
CA TYR A 233 13.65 -9.96 14.16
C TYR A 233 12.47 -9.51 14.99
N HIS A 234 11.32 -9.30 14.35
CA HIS A 234 10.11 -8.83 15.03
C HIS A 234 8.84 -9.36 14.37
N ASN A 235 7.93 -9.89 15.19
CA ASN A 235 6.56 -10.23 14.82
C ASN A 235 5.61 -9.16 15.34
N ALA A 236 4.73 -8.63 14.48
CA ALA A 236 3.76 -7.61 14.87
C ALA A 236 2.61 -8.21 15.70
N TRP A 237 2.04 -9.35 15.28
CA TRP A 237 1.05 -10.10 16.08
C TRP A 237 0.97 -11.57 15.65
N GLY A 238 0.93 -12.48 16.64
CA GLY A 238 1.04 -13.92 16.36
C GLY A 238 2.26 -14.17 15.48
N ASP A 239 2.04 -14.85 14.35
CA ASP A 239 3.10 -15.18 13.37
C ASP A 239 3.12 -14.21 12.18
N HIS A 240 2.59 -12.99 12.33
CA HIS A 240 2.70 -11.97 11.30
C HIS A 240 4.00 -11.20 11.44
N GLU A 241 4.95 -11.49 10.56
CA GLU A 241 6.23 -10.81 10.54
C GLU A 241 6.08 -9.31 10.31
N SER A 242 6.96 -8.59 10.97
CA SER A 242 7.11 -7.15 10.87
C SER A 242 8.49 -6.78 10.36
N VAL A 243 9.53 -7.47 10.83
CA VAL A 243 10.92 -7.21 10.43
C VAL A 243 11.60 -8.56 10.20
N SER A 244 12.04 -8.81 8.97
CA SER A 244 12.68 -10.07 8.58
C SER A 244 13.68 -9.87 7.46
N VAL A 245 14.62 -10.79 7.35
CA VAL A 245 15.61 -10.89 6.28
C VAL A 245 15.64 -12.32 5.76
N LEU A 246 15.65 -12.47 4.44
CA LEU A 246 15.93 -13.71 3.73
C LEU A 246 17.16 -13.50 2.84
N THR A 247 18.08 -14.46 2.86
CA THR A 247 19.27 -14.45 2.01
C THR A 247 19.28 -15.66 1.09
N VAL A 248 19.37 -15.45 -0.22
CA VAL A 248 19.46 -16.51 -1.22
C VAL A 248 20.69 -16.25 -2.09
N ASN A 249 21.74 -17.03 -1.87
CA ASN A 249 23.06 -16.79 -2.48
C ASN A 249 23.59 -15.38 -2.09
N GLU A 250 23.77 -14.50 -3.05
CA GLU A 250 24.15 -13.09 -2.83
C GLU A 250 22.93 -12.16 -2.73
N THR A 251 21.73 -12.62 -3.10
CA THR A 251 20.51 -11.84 -2.98
C THR A 251 20.12 -11.69 -1.53
N VAL A 252 19.76 -10.47 -1.14
CA VAL A 252 19.17 -10.19 0.17
C VAL A 252 17.80 -9.56 -0.03
N VAL A 253 16.78 -10.08 0.62
CA VAL A 253 15.44 -9.47 0.64
C VAL A 253 15.02 -9.26 2.08
N ALA A 254 14.67 -8.04 2.44
CA ALA A 254 14.22 -7.68 3.77
C ALA A 254 12.78 -7.13 3.75
N ALA A 255 12.05 -7.36 4.84
CA ALA A 255 10.77 -6.71 5.11
C ALA A 255 10.92 -5.75 6.29
N PHE A 256 10.31 -4.58 6.14
CA PHE A 256 10.15 -3.61 7.22
C PHE A 256 8.72 -3.08 7.22
N ARG A 257 7.92 -3.63 8.13
CA ARG A 257 6.51 -3.32 8.22
C ARG A 257 6.27 -2.02 8.98
N MET A 258 5.50 -1.12 8.40
CA MET A 258 5.03 0.12 9.02
C MET A 258 3.61 0.47 8.58
N THR A 259 2.87 1.22 9.40
CA THR A 259 1.52 1.73 9.07
C THR A 259 1.45 3.24 9.01
N GLY A 260 2.60 3.91 9.05
CA GLY A 260 2.73 5.33 8.74
C GLY A 260 3.78 5.55 7.65
N LEU A 261 4.04 6.81 7.33
CA LEU A 261 5.16 7.17 6.46
C LEU A 261 6.47 7.11 7.26
N LEU A 262 7.57 6.84 6.55
CA LEU A 262 8.92 6.86 7.13
C LEU A 262 9.34 8.31 7.39
N LEU A 263 8.84 8.93 8.46
CA LEU A 263 9.10 10.32 8.80
C LEU A 263 9.91 10.44 10.09
N PRO A 264 10.68 11.52 10.30
CA PRO A 264 11.35 11.77 11.58
C PRO A 264 10.37 11.77 12.76
N SER A 265 9.19 12.35 12.57
CA SER A 265 8.11 12.36 13.58
C SER A 265 7.53 10.97 13.90
N GLY A 266 7.83 9.98 13.05
CA GLY A 266 7.46 8.57 13.21
C GLY A 266 8.50 7.74 13.97
N LYS A 267 9.66 8.30 14.32
CA LYS A 267 10.70 7.59 15.07
C LYS A 267 10.15 7.10 16.42
N ASP A 268 10.51 5.87 16.78
CA ASP A 268 10.15 5.19 18.04
C ASP A 268 8.64 5.03 18.29
N ARG A 269 7.79 5.36 17.30
CA ARG A 269 6.37 5.06 17.42
C ARG A 269 6.16 3.55 17.41
N PRO A 270 5.18 3.07 18.20
CA PRO A 270 4.90 1.64 18.25
C PRO A 270 4.65 1.05 16.86
N PRO A 271 5.05 -0.22 16.64
CA PRO A 271 4.75 -0.90 15.40
C PRO A 271 3.24 -1.03 15.20
N PRO A 272 2.80 -1.30 13.96
CA PRO A 272 1.41 -1.57 13.65
C PRO A 272 0.79 -2.61 14.59
N ASN A 273 -0.36 -2.29 15.17
CA ASN A 273 -1.09 -3.20 16.06
C ASN A 273 -0.29 -3.69 17.28
N ALA A 274 0.55 -2.84 17.88
CA ALA A 274 1.32 -3.11 19.11
C ALA A 274 0.49 -3.45 20.38
N GLY A 275 -0.79 -3.83 20.22
CA GLY A 275 -1.64 -4.36 21.27
C GLY A 275 -2.90 -3.51 21.52
N PRO A 276 -3.87 -4.07 22.27
CA PRO A 276 -5.16 -3.41 22.56
C PRO A 276 -5.03 -2.12 23.37
N ASN A 277 -3.88 -1.90 24.01
CA ASN A 277 -3.64 -0.76 24.91
C ASN A 277 -3.02 0.45 24.19
N LEU A 278 -2.53 0.30 22.96
CA LEU A 278 -1.92 1.38 22.17
C LEU A 278 -2.93 1.84 21.11
N LYS A 279 -3.89 2.66 21.54
CA LYS A 279 -5.00 3.16 20.72
C LYS A 279 -4.59 4.18 19.64
N THR A 280 -3.33 4.61 19.63
CA THR A 280 -2.85 5.73 18.81
C THR A 280 -1.49 5.39 18.24
N GLY A 281 -1.44 5.05 16.97
CA GLY A 281 -0.17 4.86 16.28
C GLY A 281 -0.39 4.56 14.81
N ALA A 282 -0.55 5.61 14.00
CA ALA A 282 -0.05 5.54 12.63
C ALA A 282 1.43 5.16 12.75
N GLY A 283 1.73 3.89 12.44
CA GLY A 283 2.97 3.23 12.81
C GLY A 283 4.20 3.99 12.38
N GLY A 284 5.31 3.72 13.05
CA GLY A 284 6.57 4.41 12.82
C GLY A 284 7.68 3.52 12.32
N TRP A 285 8.90 3.98 12.60
CA TRP A 285 10.11 3.19 12.46
C TRP A 285 10.87 3.23 13.78
N ASN A 286 11.65 2.18 14.02
CA ASN A 286 12.39 1.98 15.25
C ASN A 286 13.88 1.81 14.91
N PRO A 287 14.80 2.57 15.53
CA PRO A 287 16.23 2.49 15.23
C PRO A 287 16.84 1.11 15.46
N GLN A 288 16.37 0.36 16.47
CA GLN A 288 16.85 -1.00 16.72
C GLN A 288 16.49 -1.93 15.55
N HIS A 289 15.27 -1.82 14.99
CA HIS A 289 14.90 -2.58 13.80
C HIS A 289 15.75 -2.20 12.57
N VAL A 290 16.04 -0.91 12.37
CA VAL A 290 16.95 -0.45 11.30
C VAL A 290 18.33 -1.06 11.48
N GLN A 291 18.89 -0.98 12.70
CA GLN A 291 20.19 -1.53 13.02
C GLN A 291 20.24 -3.05 12.82
N GLN A 292 19.21 -3.79 13.25
CA GLN A 292 19.11 -5.24 13.06
C GLN A 292 19.15 -5.63 11.58
N LEU A 293 18.47 -4.88 10.71
CA LEU A 293 18.53 -5.11 9.27
C LEU A 293 19.93 -4.82 8.72
N LEU A 294 20.54 -3.67 9.03
CA LEU A 294 21.84 -3.31 8.48
C LEU A 294 22.99 -4.19 9.00
N GLN A 295 22.88 -4.68 10.23
CA GLN A 295 23.88 -5.53 10.88
C GLN A 295 23.64 -7.02 10.66
N HIS A 296 22.62 -7.42 9.89
CA HIS A 296 22.40 -8.81 9.54
C HIS A 296 23.62 -9.37 8.80
N GLU A 297 24.21 -10.41 9.36
CA GLU A 297 25.34 -11.15 8.78
C GLU A 297 24.84 -12.33 7.96
N TYR A 298 25.41 -12.51 6.77
CA TYR A 298 25.05 -13.60 5.87
C TYR A 298 26.27 -14.17 5.16
N THR A 299 26.21 -15.46 4.83
CA THR A 299 27.33 -16.18 4.20
C THR A 299 27.12 -16.28 2.70
N VAL A 300 28.10 -15.82 1.93
CA VAL A 300 28.11 -15.96 0.47
C VAL A 300 28.91 -17.22 0.10
N ALA A 301 28.22 -18.20 -0.50
CA ALA A 301 28.81 -19.50 -0.85
C ALA A 301 29.59 -19.51 -2.20
N ALA A 302 29.72 -18.37 -2.87
CA ALA A 302 30.22 -18.30 -4.25
C ALA A 302 31.73 -18.56 -4.40
N THR A 303 32.51 -18.50 -3.32
CA THR A 303 33.95 -18.72 -3.33
C THR A 303 34.37 -19.51 -2.10
N THR A 304 35.20 -20.54 -2.25
CA THR A 304 35.99 -21.10 -1.16
C THR A 304 37.20 -20.19 -0.94
N PRO A 305 37.40 -19.57 0.24
CA PRO A 305 36.68 -19.73 1.51
C PRO A 305 35.36 -18.93 1.62
N THR A 306 34.38 -19.50 2.35
CA THR A 306 33.11 -18.83 2.66
C THR A 306 33.36 -17.50 3.36
N THR A 307 32.78 -16.42 2.81
CA THR A 307 32.92 -15.08 3.40
C THR A 307 31.59 -14.67 4.04
N THR A 308 31.66 -14.27 5.31
CA THR A 308 30.55 -13.61 6.00
C THR A 308 30.54 -12.14 5.63
N ARG A 309 29.39 -11.62 5.21
CA ARG A 309 29.16 -10.21 4.87
C ARG A 309 28.06 -9.63 5.75
N ARG A 310 28.07 -8.31 5.91
CA ARG A 310 26.96 -7.55 6.50
C ARG A 310 26.16 -6.86 5.39
N ILE A 311 24.87 -6.60 5.65
CA ILE A 311 24.03 -5.87 4.69
C ILE A 311 24.57 -4.45 4.49
N GLU A 312 24.83 -3.71 5.57
CA GLU A 312 25.35 -2.32 5.63
C GLU A 312 24.47 -1.25 4.96
N ARG A 313 23.87 -1.57 3.82
CA ARG A 313 22.92 -0.76 3.05
C ARG A 313 22.04 -1.65 2.17
N PHE A 314 20.94 -1.09 1.68
CA PHE A 314 20.10 -1.71 0.66
C PHE A 314 20.23 -0.98 -0.67
N ASP A 315 20.18 -1.69 -1.79
CA ASP A 315 20.30 -1.09 -3.13
C ASP A 315 18.95 -0.50 -3.58
N VAL A 316 17.87 -1.21 -3.25
CA VAL A 316 16.51 -0.90 -3.70
C VAL A 316 15.56 -0.92 -2.52
N MET A 317 14.66 0.07 -2.46
CA MET A 317 13.47 0.05 -1.61
C MET A 317 12.21 -0.11 -2.44
N LEU A 318 11.37 -1.10 -2.11
CA LEU A 318 9.99 -1.17 -2.58
C LEU A 318 9.12 -0.46 -1.53
N PHE A 319 8.70 0.77 -1.83
CA PHE A 319 8.00 1.59 -0.87
C PHE A 319 6.49 1.64 -1.18
N ARG A 320 5.72 0.98 -0.33
CA ARG A 320 4.25 1.02 -0.36
C ARG A 320 3.73 2.00 0.69
N ILE A 321 3.02 3.03 0.23
CA ILE A 321 2.32 3.97 1.11
C ILE A 321 1.15 3.26 1.83
N PRO A 322 1.09 3.29 3.18
CA PRO A 322 0.10 2.52 3.94
C PRO A 322 -1.26 3.23 4.05
N HIS A 323 -1.90 3.56 2.93
CA HIS A 323 -3.21 4.26 2.87
C HIS A 323 -4.35 3.58 3.65
N GLY A 324 -4.26 2.27 3.94
CA GLY A 324 -5.21 1.61 4.85
C GLY A 324 -5.17 2.13 6.30
N TRP A 325 -4.13 2.88 6.65
CA TRP A 325 -3.79 3.36 7.99
C TRP A 325 -3.53 4.86 8.06
N LEU A 326 -3.35 5.50 6.91
CA LEU A 326 -3.14 6.92 6.74
C LEU A 326 -4.40 7.56 6.17
N THR A 327 -4.72 8.76 6.64
CA THR A 327 -5.70 9.61 5.96
C THR A 327 -5.03 10.28 4.75
N LEU A 328 -5.79 10.56 3.70
CA LEU A 328 -5.24 11.07 2.44
C LEU A 328 -4.51 12.42 2.61
N ASP A 329 -4.96 13.26 3.52
CA ASP A 329 -4.34 14.55 3.86
C ASP A 329 -2.94 14.41 4.48
N THR A 330 -2.59 13.24 5.04
CA THR A 330 -1.22 12.97 5.53
C THR A 330 -0.26 12.55 4.44
N ILE A 331 -0.78 12.13 3.27
CA ILE A 331 0.01 11.70 2.11
C ILE A 331 0.26 12.93 1.24
N THR A 332 1.12 13.83 1.73
CA THR A 332 1.48 15.06 1.04
C THR A 332 2.78 14.91 0.26
N ARG A 333 3.00 15.76 -0.74
CA ARG A 333 4.28 15.83 -1.47
C ARG A 333 5.46 16.01 -0.51
N HIS A 334 5.32 16.90 0.48
CA HIS A 334 6.35 17.17 1.48
C HIS A 334 6.70 15.91 2.29
N ASN A 335 5.69 15.21 2.80
CA ASN A 335 5.92 14.00 3.59
C ASN A 335 6.50 12.86 2.73
N LEU A 336 6.12 12.74 1.45
CA LEU A 336 6.73 11.77 0.55
C LEU A 336 8.20 12.10 0.26
N HIS A 337 8.52 13.39 0.07
CA HIS A 337 9.90 13.85 -0.10
C HIS A 337 10.75 13.53 1.14
N GLU A 338 10.29 13.90 2.33
CA GLU A 338 10.97 13.57 3.58
C GLU A 338 11.14 12.06 3.77
N ALA A 339 10.12 11.27 3.42
CA ALA A 339 10.19 9.83 3.58
C ALA A 339 11.22 9.17 2.66
N VAL A 340 11.40 9.67 1.44
CA VAL A 340 12.42 9.18 0.52
C VAL A 340 13.82 9.55 0.99
N LEU A 341 14.03 10.78 1.47
CA LEU A 341 15.33 11.19 2.00
C LEU A 341 15.68 10.41 3.27
N LEU A 342 14.73 10.25 4.20
CA LEU A 342 14.96 9.47 5.40
C LEU A 342 15.20 7.99 5.08
N ALA A 343 14.58 7.44 4.03
CA ALA A 343 14.89 6.09 3.56
C ALA A 343 16.36 5.96 3.15
N HIS A 344 16.88 6.92 2.38
CA HIS A 344 18.29 6.98 2.01
C HIS A 344 19.19 7.08 3.24
N ASP A 345 18.89 7.98 4.17
CA ASP A 345 19.70 8.20 5.38
C ASP A 345 19.72 6.97 6.30
N LEU A 346 18.58 6.29 6.46
CA LEU A 346 18.47 5.13 7.37
C LEU A 346 18.97 3.84 6.75
N PHE A 347 18.81 3.64 5.45
CA PHE A 347 19.03 2.34 4.81
C PHE A 347 20.06 2.37 3.68
N GLY A 348 20.60 3.54 3.32
CA GLY A 348 21.55 3.72 2.22
C GLY A 348 20.95 3.44 0.83
N VAL A 349 19.62 3.50 0.69
CA VAL A 349 18.93 3.18 -0.57
C VAL A 349 19.09 4.29 -1.60
N ASN A 350 19.42 3.89 -2.83
CA ASN A 350 19.59 4.82 -3.96
C ASN A 350 18.50 4.66 -5.02
N ILE A 351 17.70 3.59 -4.95
CA ILE A 351 16.57 3.35 -5.84
C ILE A 351 15.34 3.11 -4.97
N VAL A 352 14.28 3.89 -5.19
CA VAL A 352 12.99 3.73 -4.52
C VAL A 352 11.91 3.46 -5.57
N VAL A 353 11.32 2.28 -5.55
CA VAL A 353 10.11 1.97 -6.32
C VAL A 353 8.91 2.36 -5.47
N LEU A 354 8.32 3.51 -5.77
CA LEU A 354 7.15 4.05 -5.07
C LEU A 354 5.86 3.52 -5.72
N GLN A 355 5.03 2.86 -4.92
CA GLN A 355 3.77 2.31 -5.37
C GLN A 355 2.62 3.31 -5.15
N THR A 356 1.83 3.55 -6.20
CA THR A 356 0.58 4.33 -6.10
C THR A 356 -0.46 3.65 -5.18
N LEU A 357 -1.38 4.43 -4.64
CA LEU A 357 -2.45 3.93 -3.79
C LEU A 357 -3.44 3.12 -4.62
N PHE A 358 -3.98 2.05 -4.05
CA PHE A 358 -5.05 1.26 -4.67
C PHE A 358 -6.37 1.46 -3.93
N PHE A 359 -7.48 1.30 -4.66
CA PHE A 359 -8.81 1.35 -4.09
C PHE A 359 -8.99 0.22 -3.06
N ASN A 360 -9.44 0.58 -1.85
CA ASN A 360 -9.63 -0.36 -0.75
C ASN A 360 -10.88 0.00 0.08
N ASN A 361 -11.08 -0.71 1.20
CA ASN A 361 -12.25 -0.54 2.06
C ASN A 361 -12.29 0.76 2.88
N ASN A 362 -11.27 1.60 2.80
CA ASN A 362 -11.22 2.89 3.46
C ASN A 362 -11.86 4.01 2.64
N VAL A 363 -12.03 3.84 1.34
CA VAL A 363 -12.75 4.79 0.46
C VAL A 363 -14.26 4.58 0.64
N ARG A 364 -14.95 5.46 1.36
CA ARG A 364 -16.35 5.22 1.79
C ARG A 364 -17.36 6.05 1.04
N THR A 365 -16.94 7.20 0.53
CA THR A 365 -17.78 8.18 -0.16
C THR A 365 -17.19 8.50 -1.54
N MET A 366 -17.97 9.18 -2.38
CA MET A 366 -17.46 9.68 -3.66
C MET A 366 -16.37 10.74 -3.44
N ASP A 367 -16.52 11.58 -2.40
CA ASP A 367 -15.49 12.55 -2.02
C ASP A 367 -14.17 11.86 -1.63
N ASP A 368 -14.24 10.74 -0.91
CA ASP A 368 -13.03 9.94 -0.61
C ASP A 368 -12.40 9.38 -1.89
N LEU A 369 -13.22 8.97 -2.86
CA LEU A 369 -12.75 8.43 -4.14
C LEU A 369 -12.07 9.51 -4.99
N ASP A 370 -12.64 10.71 -5.02
CA ASP A 370 -12.06 11.86 -5.72
C ASP A 370 -10.75 12.29 -5.07
N GLN A 371 -10.70 12.40 -3.74
CA GLN A 371 -9.45 12.68 -3.00
C GLN A 371 -8.40 11.59 -3.24
N PHE A 372 -8.82 10.33 -3.30
CA PHE A 372 -7.93 9.21 -3.59
C PHE A 372 -7.31 9.33 -4.99
N HIS A 373 -8.10 9.67 -6.01
CA HIS A 373 -7.60 9.93 -7.37
C HIS A 373 -6.63 11.12 -7.39
N GLN A 374 -7.00 12.24 -6.76
CA GLN A 374 -6.15 13.42 -6.66
C GLN A 374 -4.81 13.13 -5.96
N THR A 375 -4.84 12.31 -4.91
CA THR A 375 -3.64 11.88 -4.19
C THR A 375 -2.74 11.02 -5.09
N ASN A 376 -3.31 10.11 -5.87
CA ASN A 376 -2.56 9.32 -6.84
C ASN A 376 -1.95 10.19 -7.95
N ASP A 377 -2.67 11.21 -8.45
CA ASP A 377 -2.12 12.14 -9.43
C ASP A 377 -1.02 13.02 -8.85
N MET A 378 -1.12 13.38 -7.56
CA MET A 378 -0.03 14.02 -6.83
C MET A 378 1.20 13.11 -6.73
N ILE A 379 1.03 11.82 -6.38
CA ILE A 379 2.13 10.84 -6.33
C ILE A 379 2.81 10.72 -7.70
N ARG A 380 2.04 10.60 -8.78
CA ARG A 380 2.57 10.53 -10.16
C ARG A 380 3.40 11.76 -10.51
N ARG A 381 2.89 12.96 -10.20
CA ARG A 381 3.62 14.22 -10.41
C ARG A 381 4.87 14.31 -9.55
N PHE A 382 4.79 13.90 -8.28
CA PHE A 382 5.92 13.86 -7.37
C PHE A 382 7.08 13.03 -7.93
N VAL A 383 6.81 11.82 -8.42
CA VAL A 383 7.86 10.97 -9.04
C VAL A 383 8.39 11.61 -10.33
N LYS A 384 7.51 12.10 -11.21
CA LYS A 384 7.89 12.71 -12.49
C LYS A 384 8.78 13.94 -12.33
N GLU A 385 8.52 14.75 -11.31
CA GLU A 385 9.22 16.00 -11.03
C GLU A 385 10.41 15.81 -10.07
N TRP A 386 10.70 14.57 -9.66
CA TRP A 386 11.81 14.28 -8.77
C TRP A 386 13.15 14.53 -9.48
N ASN A 387 13.94 15.45 -8.94
CA ASN A 387 15.22 15.87 -9.52
C ASN A 387 16.36 15.83 -8.48
N HIS A 388 16.34 14.87 -7.56
CA HIS A 388 17.40 14.70 -6.57
C HIS A 388 18.48 13.75 -7.08
N SER A 389 19.75 14.13 -6.98
CA SER A 389 20.87 13.36 -7.55
C SER A 389 21.20 12.07 -6.79
N THR A 390 20.87 11.98 -5.49
CA THR A 390 21.27 10.84 -4.65
C THR A 390 20.31 9.65 -4.70
N VAL A 391 19.03 9.87 -5.02
CA VAL A 391 18.01 8.83 -5.03
C VAL A 391 17.23 8.88 -6.32
N THR A 392 17.12 7.75 -7.01
CA THR A 392 16.20 7.57 -8.14
C THR A 392 14.86 7.08 -7.62
N ILE A 393 13.78 7.79 -7.93
CA ILE A 393 12.42 7.31 -7.66
C ILE A 393 11.82 6.78 -8.95
N LEU A 394 11.20 5.60 -8.87
CA LEU A 394 10.47 4.95 -9.94
C LEU A 394 9.02 4.75 -9.50
N LEU A 395 8.08 4.91 -10.43
CA LEU A 395 6.66 4.73 -10.16
C LEU A 395 6.18 3.33 -10.56
N LEU A 396 5.58 2.62 -9.60
CA LEU A 396 4.74 1.46 -9.87
C LEU A 396 3.26 1.90 -9.83
N ASP A 397 2.61 2.02 -10.99
CA ASP A 397 1.22 2.51 -11.12
C ASP A 397 0.18 1.41 -10.82
N PHE A 398 0.37 0.76 -9.68
CA PHE A 398 -0.50 -0.29 -9.16
C PHE A 398 -1.95 0.15 -8.96
N GLY A 399 -2.17 1.40 -8.52
CA GLY A 399 -3.49 1.98 -8.34
C GLY A 399 -4.32 1.96 -9.61
N ARG A 400 -3.77 2.50 -10.70
CA ARG A 400 -4.45 2.51 -12.01
C ARG A 400 -4.78 1.10 -12.49
N TRP A 401 -3.88 0.15 -12.27
CA TRP A 401 -4.12 -1.25 -12.64
C TRP A 401 -5.27 -1.87 -11.85
N VAL A 402 -5.25 -1.68 -10.52
CA VAL A 402 -6.33 -2.15 -9.64
C VAL A 402 -7.67 -1.52 -10.02
N ASP A 403 -7.72 -0.22 -10.28
CA ASP A 403 -8.98 0.45 -10.64
C ASP A 403 -9.58 -0.16 -11.92
N ARG A 404 -8.75 -0.46 -12.92
CA ARG A 404 -9.17 -1.15 -14.15
C ARG A 404 -9.66 -2.58 -13.88
N LEU A 405 -9.02 -3.32 -12.98
CA LEU A 405 -9.47 -4.65 -12.59
C LEU A 405 -10.80 -4.64 -11.84
N VAL A 406 -10.98 -3.67 -10.93
CA VAL A 406 -12.22 -3.49 -10.17
C VAL A 406 -13.36 -3.07 -11.10
N HIS A 407 -13.11 -2.15 -12.03
CA HIS A 407 -14.05 -1.79 -13.08
C HIS A 407 -14.44 -3.01 -13.92
N TRP A 408 -13.46 -3.78 -14.39
CA TRP A 408 -13.69 -4.98 -15.18
C TRP A 408 -14.52 -6.01 -14.41
N ASN A 409 -14.19 -6.28 -13.14
CA ASN A 409 -14.93 -7.22 -12.31
C ASN A 409 -16.39 -6.77 -12.10
N ALA A 410 -16.62 -5.48 -11.84
CA ALA A 410 -17.96 -4.93 -11.71
C ALA A 410 -18.78 -5.11 -13.00
N GLN A 411 -18.20 -4.74 -14.14
CA GLN A 411 -18.88 -4.79 -15.43
C GLN A 411 -19.16 -6.23 -15.90
N HIS A 412 -18.15 -7.11 -15.82
CA HIS A 412 -18.22 -8.41 -16.51
C HIS A 412 -18.58 -9.57 -15.59
N MET A 413 -18.18 -9.54 -14.31
CA MET A 413 -18.52 -10.61 -13.37
C MET A 413 -19.79 -10.31 -12.59
N LEU A 414 -19.95 -9.07 -12.13
CA LEU A 414 -21.12 -8.67 -11.35
C LEU A 414 -22.25 -8.11 -12.22
N GLN A 415 -22.01 -7.88 -13.52
CA GLN A 415 -22.98 -7.30 -14.45
C GLN A 415 -23.57 -5.97 -13.94
N MET A 416 -22.74 -5.19 -13.23
CA MET A 416 -23.12 -3.86 -12.76
C MET A 416 -23.16 -2.89 -13.94
N ASP A 417 -24.13 -1.98 -13.94
CA ASP A 417 -24.19 -0.86 -14.90
C ASP A 417 -23.18 0.22 -14.51
N VAL A 418 -21.90 -0.04 -14.78
CA VAL A 418 -20.78 0.86 -14.46
C VAL A 418 -20.84 2.19 -15.22
N VAL A 419 -21.67 2.28 -16.28
CA VAL A 419 -21.85 3.50 -17.07
C VAL A 419 -22.85 4.42 -16.38
N ARG A 420 -23.97 3.89 -15.89
CA ARG A 420 -25.00 4.69 -15.23
C ARG A 420 -24.78 4.83 -13.73
N ASP A 421 -24.10 3.89 -13.10
CA ASP A 421 -23.87 3.88 -11.66
C ASP A 421 -22.42 4.26 -11.31
N ALA A 422 -22.16 5.56 -11.17
CA ALA A 422 -20.85 6.06 -10.76
C ALA A 422 -20.39 5.57 -9.37
N ASN A 423 -21.31 5.05 -8.54
CA ASN A 423 -20.98 4.56 -7.19
C ASN A 423 -20.71 3.05 -7.12
N TYR A 424 -20.60 2.35 -8.25
CA TYR A 424 -20.45 0.88 -8.28
C TYR A 424 -19.31 0.36 -7.39
N THR A 425 -18.19 1.10 -7.27
CA THR A 425 -17.05 0.76 -6.40
C THR A 425 -17.39 0.85 -4.92
N LEU A 426 -18.35 1.70 -4.55
CA LEU A 426 -18.80 1.94 -3.18
C LEU A 426 -19.95 1.01 -2.75
N GLN A 427 -20.48 0.17 -3.64
CA GLN A 427 -21.43 -0.86 -3.23
C GLN A 427 -20.73 -1.89 -2.33
N ARG A 428 -21.21 -2.07 -1.09
CA ARG A 428 -20.54 -2.89 -0.07
C ARG A 428 -21.42 -4.03 0.47
N LEU A 429 -20.78 -5.03 1.09
CA LEU A 429 -21.46 -6.02 1.94
C LEU A 429 -21.94 -5.40 3.26
N GLY A 430 -23.15 -5.74 3.70
CA GLY A 430 -23.88 -5.02 4.75
C GLY A 430 -23.43 -5.27 6.20
N CYS A 431 -22.62 -6.30 6.49
CA CYS A 431 -22.43 -6.77 7.86
C CYS A 431 -21.13 -6.36 8.55
N PHE A 432 -20.29 -5.57 7.88
CA PHE A 432 -18.99 -5.17 8.41
C PHE A 432 -19.03 -3.72 8.88
N LYS A 433 -18.97 -3.51 10.19
CA LYS A 433 -19.11 -2.16 10.78
C LYS A 433 -17.95 -1.21 10.47
N LYS A 434 -16.72 -1.72 10.33
CA LYS A 434 -15.52 -0.88 10.25
C LYS A 434 -14.97 -0.74 8.83
N PHE A 435 -14.93 -1.82 8.06
CA PHE A 435 -14.33 -1.87 6.72
C PHE A 435 -15.13 -2.82 5.81
N PRO A 436 -16.33 -2.43 5.38
CA PRO A 436 -17.12 -3.29 4.52
C PRO A 436 -16.49 -3.42 3.13
N PRO A 437 -16.24 -4.66 2.66
CA PRO A 437 -15.62 -4.89 1.37
C PRO A 437 -16.51 -4.41 0.24
N SER A 438 -15.89 -3.81 -0.77
CA SER A 438 -16.56 -3.47 -2.03
C SER A 438 -16.92 -4.76 -2.76
N LEU A 439 -18.16 -4.81 -3.27
CA LEU A 439 -18.63 -5.92 -4.10
C LEU A 439 -17.72 -6.04 -5.33
N ALA A 440 -17.47 -4.91 -6.01
CA ALA A 440 -16.63 -4.82 -7.20
C ALA A 440 -15.19 -5.29 -6.97
N VAL A 441 -14.67 -5.21 -5.75
CA VAL A 441 -13.31 -5.67 -5.43
C VAL A 441 -13.29 -7.16 -5.06
N ALA A 442 -14.22 -7.61 -4.21
CA ALA A 442 -14.08 -8.87 -3.49
C ALA A 442 -15.04 -9.98 -3.93
N CYS A 443 -16.13 -9.67 -4.64
CA CYS A 443 -17.16 -10.64 -5.00
C CYS A 443 -17.03 -11.12 -6.44
N ALA A 444 -17.46 -12.36 -6.67
CA ALA A 444 -17.60 -13.01 -7.97
C ALA A 444 -19.04 -13.06 -8.47
N THR A 445 -20.00 -13.00 -7.56
CA THR A 445 -21.43 -12.93 -7.83
C THR A 445 -22.01 -11.64 -7.26
N LEU A 446 -23.00 -11.07 -7.96
CA LEU A 446 -23.75 -9.93 -7.46
C LEU A 446 -24.72 -10.43 -6.39
N GLU A 447 -24.48 -10.04 -5.14
CA GLU A 447 -25.35 -10.36 -4.00
C GLU A 447 -26.20 -9.16 -3.60
N ASN A 448 -27.21 -9.40 -2.76
CA ASN A 448 -27.97 -8.30 -2.18
C ASN A 448 -27.06 -7.48 -1.23
N ARG A 449 -27.18 -6.16 -1.26
CA ARG A 449 -26.37 -5.23 -0.43
C ARG A 449 -26.51 -5.49 1.07
N THR A 450 -27.61 -6.12 1.50
CA THR A 450 -27.83 -6.52 2.90
C THR A 450 -27.03 -7.73 3.33
N ASP A 451 -26.47 -8.49 2.39
CA ASP A 451 -25.83 -9.76 2.69
C ASP A 451 -24.46 -9.58 3.33
N CYS A 452 -24.13 -10.52 4.22
CA CYS A 452 -22.85 -10.54 4.92
C CYS A 452 -21.73 -11.21 4.13
N THR A 453 -22.10 -11.91 3.06
CA THR A 453 -21.26 -12.88 2.35
C THR A 453 -21.57 -12.78 0.87
N CYS A 454 -20.59 -13.13 0.06
CA CYS A 454 -20.72 -13.36 -1.37
C CYS A 454 -19.75 -14.47 -1.74
N VAL A 455 -19.97 -15.12 -2.89
CA VAL A 455 -18.93 -15.91 -3.52
C VAL A 455 -17.77 -14.97 -3.85
N ARG A 456 -16.55 -15.28 -3.36
CA ARG A 456 -15.39 -14.41 -3.52
C ARG A 456 -14.68 -14.68 -4.85
N ASN A 457 -14.22 -13.61 -5.49
CA ASN A 457 -13.28 -13.72 -6.61
C ASN A 457 -11.86 -14.03 -6.10
N ARG A 458 -10.88 -14.17 -6.99
CA ARG A 458 -9.46 -14.33 -6.62
C ARG A 458 -8.62 -13.08 -6.91
N LEU A 459 -9.26 -11.90 -6.88
CA LEU A 459 -8.56 -10.62 -6.94
C LEU A 459 -8.13 -10.22 -5.52
N SER A 460 -9.09 -10.20 -4.58
CA SER A 460 -8.85 -9.75 -3.21
C SER A 460 -9.35 -10.75 -2.16
N ILE A 461 -8.63 -10.85 -1.04
CA ILE A 461 -9.03 -11.66 0.11
C ILE A 461 -10.30 -11.07 0.75
N ASP A 462 -10.26 -9.77 1.04
CA ASP A 462 -11.21 -9.06 1.90
C ASP A 462 -11.48 -7.60 1.47
N GLY A 463 -11.09 -7.20 0.27
CA GLY A 463 -11.16 -5.81 -0.22
C GLY A 463 -10.03 -4.90 0.24
N MET A 464 -9.10 -5.38 1.08
CA MET A 464 -7.89 -4.66 1.49
C MET A 464 -6.62 -5.40 1.11
N HIS A 465 -6.62 -6.73 1.22
CA HIS A 465 -5.50 -7.60 0.90
C HIS A 465 -5.70 -8.26 -0.46
N TRP A 466 -4.62 -8.42 -1.23
CA TRP A 466 -4.68 -8.99 -2.57
C TRP A 466 -4.35 -10.48 -2.57
N CYS A 467 -4.87 -11.19 -3.56
CA CYS A 467 -4.49 -12.57 -3.83
C CYS A 467 -3.19 -12.59 -4.64
N MET A 468 -2.06 -12.62 -3.93
CA MET A 468 -0.73 -12.62 -4.57
C MET A 468 -0.49 -13.88 -5.42
N GLU A 469 -1.25 -14.95 -5.19
CA GLU A 469 -1.28 -16.12 -6.09
C GLU A 469 -1.74 -15.82 -7.51
N SER A 470 -2.53 -14.76 -7.68
CA SER A 470 -3.05 -14.33 -8.99
C SER A 470 -2.33 -13.09 -9.48
N MET A 471 -2.03 -12.14 -8.60
CA MET A 471 -1.49 -10.84 -9.02
C MET A 471 0.03 -10.71 -8.86
N GLY A 472 0.63 -11.54 -8.00
CA GLY A 472 1.99 -11.36 -7.52
C GLY A 472 3.04 -11.40 -8.62
N GLY A 473 2.94 -12.35 -9.55
CA GLY A 473 3.93 -12.47 -10.61
C GLY A 473 3.99 -11.24 -11.50
N ARG A 474 2.84 -10.61 -11.75
CA ARG A 474 2.78 -9.38 -12.54
C ARG A 474 3.31 -8.15 -11.79
N ILE A 475 3.03 -8.05 -10.49
CA ILE A 475 3.61 -7.00 -9.61
C ILE A 475 5.13 -7.11 -9.61
N LEU A 476 5.66 -8.32 -9.48
CA LEU A 476 7.10 -8.57 -9.45
C LEU A 476 7.76 -8.37 -10.81
N ALA A 477 7.10 -8.72 -11.92
CA ALA A 477 7.60 -8.40 -13.26
C ALA A 477 7.72 -6.89 -13.49
N ALA A 478 6.69 -6.13 -13.09
CA ALA A 478 6.72 -4.67 -13.16
C ALA A 478 7.88 -4.10 -12.34
N THR A 479 8.02 -4.59 -11.10
CA THR A 479 9.07 -4.16 -10.18
C THR A 479 10.46 -4.46 -10.72
N ALA A 480 10.67 -5.68 -11.22
CA ALA A 480 11.91 -6.10 -11.84
C ALA A 480 12.26 -5.26 -13.09
N CYS A 481 11.28 -5.01 -13.97
CA CYS A 481 11.43 -4.14 -15.14
C CYS A 481 11.87 -2.73 -14.74
N LEU A 482 11.20 -2.13 -13.74
CA LEU A 482 11.52 -0.79 -13.24
C LEU A 482 12.94 -0.73 -12.67
N ILE A 483 13.32 -1.67 -11.81
CA ILE A 483 14.68 -1.73 -11.24
C ILE A 483 15.72 -1.86 -12.36
N GLN A 484 15.46 -2.73 -13.34
CA GLN A 484 16.36 -2.91 -14.49
C GLN A 484 16.53 -1.60 -15.30
N CYS A 485 15.46 -0.82 -15.50
CA CYS A 485 15.54 0.50 -16.14
C CYS A 485 16.53 1.42 -15.42
N SER A 486 16.51 1.44 -14.08
CA SER A 486 17.41 2.27 -13.28
C SER A 486 18.85 1.77 -13.32
N LEU A 487 19.07 0.45 -13.24
CA LEU A 487 20.41 -0.14 -13.29
C LEU A 487 21.11 0.08 -14.64
N LEU A 488 20.37 -0.05 -15.75
CA LEU A 488 20.91 0.22 -17.09
C LEU A 488 21.28 1.70 -17.25
N SER A 489 20.48 2.58 -16.67
CA SER A 489 20.68 4.00 -16.78
C SER A 489 21.87 4.52 -15.98
N GLN A 490 22.11 3.99 -14.78
CA GLN A 490 23.30 4.34 -14.00
C GLN A 490 24.61 4.07 -14.77
N ARG A 491 24.61 3.12 -15.72
CA ARG A 491 25.78 2.78 -16.53
C ARG A 491 26.06 3.76 -17.66
N GLN A 492 25.10 4.58 -18.10
CA GLN A 492 25.29 5.42 -19.29
C GLN A 492 25.30 6.94 -19.01
N TYR A 493 25.40 7.35 -17.74
CA TYR A 493 25.43 8.69 -17.07
C TYR A 493 25.06 10.01 -17.82
N HIS A 494 25.23 10.15 -19.13
CA HIS A 494 25.07 11.40 -19.89
C HIS A 494 23.78 11.57 -20.72
N GLN A 495 22.86 10.59 -20.83
CA GLN A 495 21.64 10.70 -21.67
C GLN A 495 20.29 10.46 -20.95
N HIS A 496 20.22 10.62 -19.62
CA HIS A 496 19.34 9.75 -18.81
C HIS A 496 17.89 10.11 -18.58
N HIS A 497 17.53 11.39 -18.50
CA HIS A 497 16.23 11.71 -17.92
C HIS A 497 15.05 11.23 -18.79
N HIS A 498 15.11 11.42 -20.11
CA HIS A 498 14.06 10.97 -21.02
C HIS A 498 14.00 9.44 -21.16
N HIS A 499 15.13 8.75 -21.00
CA HIS A 499 15.18 7.30 -21.07
C HIS A 499 14.48 6.64 -19.87
N HIS A 500 14.68 7.19 -18.66
CA HIS A 500 14.04 6.68 -17.44
C HIS A 500 12.51 6.70 -17.57
N GLN A 501 11.94 7.86 -17.92
CA GLN A 501 10.49 8.03 -18.00
C GLN A 501 9.86 7.13 -19.07
N SER A 502 10.52 6.98 -20.22
CA SER A 502 10.04 6.11 -21.29
C SER A 502 10.11 4.62 -20.89
N CYS A 503 11.17 4.21 -20.19
CA CYS A 503 11.33 2.85 -19.70
C CYS A 503 10.30 2.53 -18.60
N GLU A 504 10.12 3.44 -17.63
CA GLU A 504 9.10 3.35 -16.58
C GLU A 504 7.68 3.23 -17.15
N GLN A 505 7.34 4.11 -18.10
CA GLN A 505 6.04 4.11 -18.75
C GLN A 505 5.79 2.77 -19.44
N ARG A 506 6.76 2.24 -20.18
CA ARG A 506 6.67 0.92 -20.83
C ARG A 506 6.47 -0.21 -19.80
N CYS A 507 7.24 -0.23 -18.71
CA CYS A 507 7.06 -1.24 -17.66
C CYS A 507 5.63 -1.20 -17.08
N ASN A 508 5.08 -0.01 -16.85
CA ASN A 508 3.70 0.14 -16.38
C ASN A 508 2.67 -0.24 -17.46
N ASP A 509 2.89 0.10 -18.73
CA ASP A 509 1.98 -0.26 -19.82
C ASP A 509 1.93 -1.77 -20.07
N ASP A 510 3.05 -2.47 -19.87
CA ASP A 510 3.11 -3.92 -20.02
C ASP A 510 2.52 -4.62 -18.79
N PHE A 511 2.98 -4.27 -17.59
CA PHE A 511 2.66 -5.04 -16.39
C PHE A 511 1.52 -4.45 -15.53
N MET A 512 1.25 -3.15 -15.59
CA MET A 512 0.18 -2.47 -14.81
C MET A 512 -1.03 -2.11 -15.69
N SER A 513 -1.40 -3.00 -16.62
CA SER A 513 -2.49 -2.81 -17.58
C SER A 513 -3.43 -4.02 -17.63
N LEU A 514 -4.41 -4.05 -18.54
CA LEU A 514 -5.21 -5.26 -18.80
C LEU A 514 -4.70 -6.06 -20.00
N LYS A 515 -3.46 -5.81 -20.45
CA LYS A 515 -2.83 -6.64 -21.48
C LYS A 515 -2.78 -8.11 -21.05
N PRO A 516 -3.05 -9.07 -21.95
CA PRO A 516 -2.87 -10.50 -21.67
C PRO A 516 -1.42 -10.84 -21.33
N ALA A 517 -1.24 -11.80 -20.43
CA ALA A 517 0.03 -12.40 -20.03
C ALA A 517 0.82 -12.91 -21.24
N SER A 518 0.15 -13.56 -22.20
CA SER A 518 0.78 -14.06 -23.43
C SER A 518 1.43 -12.93 -24.23
N THR A 519 0.71 -11.82 -24.45
CA THR A 519 1.24 -10.64 -25.15
C THR A 519 2.45 -10.05 -24.45
N ILE A 520 2.43 -10.01 -23.11
CA ILE A 520 3.54 -9.52 -22.29
C ILE A 520 4.76 -10.44 -22.42
N ILE A 521 4.56 -11.75 -22.30
CA ILE A 521 5.62 -12.77 -22.41
C ILE A 521 6.25 -12.74 -23.80
N GLU A 522 5.44 -12.70 -24.86
CA GLU A 522 5.92 -12.59 -26.24
C GLU A 522 6.75 -11.32 -26.45
N SER A 523 6.27 -10.17 -25.95
CA SER A 523 6.99 -8.89 -26.05
C SER A 523 8.30 -8.93 -25.28
N TYR A 524 8.31 -9.53 -24.09
CA TYR A 524 9.50 -9.73 -23.27
C TYR A 524 10.56 -10.58 -24.00
N HIS A 525 10.17 -11.71 -24.59
CA HIS A 525 11.11 -12.56 -25.32
C HIS A 525 11.66 -11.87 -26.58
N LYS A 526 10.80 -11.19 -27.36
CA LYS A 526 11.22 -10.43 -28.55
C LYS A 526 12.28 -9.38 -28.20
N ASN A 527 12.07 -8.63 -27.12
CA ASN A 527 12.97 -7.55 -26.70
C ASN A 527 14.28 -8.08 -26.08
N ASN A 528 14.26 -9.23 -25.40
CA ASN A 528 15.46 -9.80 -24.79
C ASN A 528 16.35 -10.57 -25.76
N HIS A 529 15.77 -11.23 -26.78
CA HIS A 529 16.58 -11.87 -27.82
C HIS A 529 17.41 -10.87 -28.62
N SER A 530 16.97 -9.60 -28.73
CA SER A 530 17.76 -8.55 -29.37
C SER A 530 18.89 -7.97 -28.51
N SER A 531 18.86 -8.14 -27.17
CA SER A 531 19.89 -7.56 -26.28
C SER A 531 20.86 -8.59 -25.69
N LEU A 532 20.55 -9.89 -25.80
CA LEU A 532 21.44 -10.99 -25.40
C LEU A 532 22.48 -11.34 -26.47
N THR A 533 23.06 -10.34 -27.14
CA THR A 533 24.45 -10.54 -27.54
C THR A 533 25.21 -10.47 -26.22
N PRO A 534 25.78 -11.57 -25.71
CA PRO A 534 26.51 -11.50 -24.46
C PRO A 534 27.57 -10.43 -24.66
N LEU A 535 27.50 -9.37 -23.85
CA LEU A 535 28.65 -8.52 -23.57
C LEU A 535 29.65 -9.45 -22.86
N ILE A 536 30.32 -10.27 -23.66
CA ILE A 536 31.59 -10.89 -23.31
C ILE A 536 32.53 -9.69 -23.21
N VAL A 537 32.54 -9.06 -22.05
CA VAL A 537 33.66 -8.25 -21.62
C VAL A 537 34.80 -9.26 -21.53
N ARG A 538 35.58 -9.38 -22.62
CA ARG A 538 36.87 -10.05 -22.56
C ARG A 538 37.68 -9.25 -21.55
N GLY A 539 37.83 -9.84 -20.36
CA GLY A 539 38.75 -9.36 -19.33
C GLY A 539 40.19 -9.44 -19.81
#